data_AF-A0ABD5N8Q7-F1
#
_entry.id   AF-A0ABD5N8Q7-F1
#
_cell.length_a   1.000
_cell.length_b   1.000
_cell.length_c   1.000
_cell.angle_alpha   90.00
_cell.angle_beta   90.00
_cell.angle_gamma   90.00
#
_symmetry.space_group_name_H-M   'P 1'
#
loop_
_entity.id
_entity.type
_entity.pdbx_description
1 polymer ?
#
loop_
_entity_poly.entity_id
_entity_poly.type
_entity_poly.pdbx_seq_one_letter_code
_entity_poly.pdbx_strand_id
1 'polypeptide(L)' 'MMKKKIQLCCGSGSCPSAEFDGDKVLIKDDDGNTVRMSLDEWTYLLQEFQRGVSDLNN' A
#
# COMPACT_ATOMS: atom_id res chain seq x y z
N MET A 1 5.52 -18.53 5.92
CA MET A 1 4.42 -17.56 5.70
C MET A 1 4.46 -17.13 4.24
N MET A 2 3.34 -17.13 3.53
CA MET A 2 3.29 -16.72 2.12
C MET A 2 3.33 -15.19 2.03
N LYS A 3 4.34 -14.65 1.34
CA LYS A 3 4.41 -13.22 1.00
C LYS A 3 3.38 -12.93 -0.09
N LYS A 4 2.36 -12.15 0.22
CA LYS A 4 1.40 -11.66 -0.78
C LYS A 4 1.94 -10.38 -1.39
N LYS A 5 1.94 -10.29 -2.72
CA LYS A 5 2.33 -9.10 -3.48
C LYS A 5 1.14 -8.57 -4.26
N ILE A 6 0.85 -7.29 -4.14
CA ILE A 6 -0.20 -6.59 -4.88
C ILE A 6 0.46 -5.50 -5.71
N GLN A 7 0.21 -5.46 -7.02
CA GLN A 7 0.54 -4.31 -7.85
C GLN A 7 -0.52 -3.24 -7.66
N LEU A 8 -0.07 -2.01 -7.39
CA LEU A 8 -0.95 -0.86 -7.13
C LEU A 8 -1.31 -0.10 -8.41
N CYS A 9 -0.69 -0.44 -9.55
CA CYS A 9 -1.07 0.05 -10.87
C CYS A 9 -1.02 -1.03 -11.96
N CYS A 10 -1.58 -0.72 -13.13
CA CYS A 10 -1.77 -1.63 -14.26
C CYS A 10 -0.62 -1.63 -15.30
N GLY A 11 0.49 -0.94 -15.03
CA GLY A 11 1.65 -0.80 -15.94
C GLY A 11 2.65 -1.96 -15.90
N SER A 12 3.36 -2.17 -17.02
CA SER A 12 4.21 -3.35 -17.26
C SER A 12 5.70 -3.21 -16.86
N GLY A 13 6.19 -2.01 -16.53
CA GLY A 13 7.64 -1.77 -16.35
C GLY A 13 8.08 -1.43 -14.93
N SER A 14 7.25 -0.69 -14.18
CA SER A 14 7.64 -0.12 -12.89
C SER A 14 6.38 0.29 -12.12
N CYS A 15 5.56 -0.69 -11.71
CA CYS A 15 4.39 -0.39 -10.90
C CYS A 15 4.72 -0.48 -9.42
N PRO A 16 4.27 0.50 -8.61
CA PRO A 16 4.36 0.38 -7.17
C PRO A 16 3.69 -0.92 -6.71
N SER A 17 4.28 -1.54 -5.69
CA SER A 17 3.79 -2.79 -5.16
C SER A 17 3.79 -2.81 -3.64
N ALA A 18 2.79 -3.48 -3.09
CA ALA A 18 2.70 -3.75 -1.66
C ALA A 18 3.00 -5.24 -1.42
N GLU A 19 3.94 -5.52 -0.53
CA GLU A 19 4.31 -6.85 -0.09
C GLU A 19 3.96 -7.03 1.39
N PHE A 20 3.21 -8.07 1.71
CA PHE A 20 2.78 -8.38 3.08
C PHE A 20 3.66 -9.49 3.66
N ASP A 21 4.32 -9.20 4.78
CA ASP A 21 5.21 -10.13 5.49
C ASP A 21 4.87 -10.13 6.98
N GLY A 22 4.01 -11.07 7.38
CA GLY A 22 3.51 -11.17 8.75
C GLY A 22 2.70 -9.92 9.16
N ASP A 23 3.21 -9.20 10.16
CA ASP A 23 2.63 -7.99 10.74
C ASP A 23 3.08 -6.70 10.04
N LYS A 24 3.79 -6.82 8.91
CA LYS A 24 4.40 -5.70 8.18
C LYS A 24 3.92 -5.62 6.75
N VAL A 25 3.82 -4.38 6.30
CA VAL A 25 3.57 -4.01 4.91
C VAL A 25 4.79 -3.28 4.39
N LEU A 26 5.31 -3.72 3.25
CA LEU A 26 6.37 -3.06 2.50
C LEU A 26 5.80 -2.52 1.21
N ILE A 27 5.82 -1.20 1.05
CA ILE A 27 5.47 -0.53 -0.20
C ILE A 27 6.78 -0.21 -0.93
N LYS A 28 6.86 -0.63 -2.18
CA LYS A 28 7.96 -0.28 -3.08
C LYS A 28 7.39 0.55 -4.22
N ASP A 29 7.90 1.76 -4.41
CA ASP A 29 7.52 2.60 -5.54
C ASP A 29 8.23 2.16 -6.83
N ASP A 30 7.96 2.87 -7.91
CA ASP A 30 8.51 2.66 -9.24
C ASP A 30 9.98 3.10 -9.37
N ASP A 31 10.42 4.04 -8.54
CA ASP A 31 11.81 4.51 -8.42
C ASP A 31 12.68 3.58 -7.56
N GLY A 32 12.09 2.57 -6.93
CA GLY A 32 12.77 1.60 -6.09
C GLY A 32 12.93 2.02 -4.63
N ASN A 33 12.36 3.17 -4.23
CA ASN A 33 12.25 3.54 -2.82
C ASN A 33 11.29 2.59 -2.11
N THR A 34 11.51 2.44 -0.81
CA THR A 34 10.72 1.53 0.02
C THR A 34 10.27 2.19 1.31
N VAL A 35 9.00 2.03 1.64
CA VAL A 35 8.43 2.36 2.95
C VAL A 35 8.00 1.06 3.63
N ARG A 36 8.39 0.89 4.89
CA ARG A 36 7.94 -0.22 5.74
C ARG A 36 7.07 0.33 6.85
N MET A 37 5.95 -0.33 7.09
CA MET A 37 5.04 0.00 8.18
C MET A 37 4.42 -1.26 8.77
N SER A 38 3.89 -1.14 9.98
CA SER A 38 3.06 -2.16 10.60
C SER A 38 1.68 -2.26 9.92
N LEU A 39 0.98 -3.38 10.12
CA LEU A 39 -0.40 -3.54 9.66
C LEU A 39 -1.36 -2.52 10.29
N ASP A 40 -1.09 -2.10 11.53
CA ASP A 40 -1.92 -1.12 12.23
C ASP A 40 -1.81 0.27 11.58
N GLU A 41 -0.58 0.72 11.29
CA GLU A 41 -0.32 1.97 10.56
C GLU A 41 -0.94 1.94 9.16
N TRP A 42 -0.80 0.82 8.44
CA TRP A 42 -1.41 0.63 7.12
C TRP A 42 -2.94 0.74 7.18
N THR A 43 -3.56 0.10 8.18
CA THR A 43 -5.02 0.11 8.36
C THR A 43 -5.53 1.51 8.68
N TYR A 44 -4.82 2.24 9.56
CA TYR A 44 -5.14 3.63 9.87
C TYR A 44 -5.09 4.52 8.63
N LEU A 45 -4.04 4.42 7.82
CA LEU A 45 -3.90 5.21 6.59
C LEU A 45 -5.01 4.93 5.58
N LEU A 46 -5.43 3.67 5.43
CA LEU A 46 -6.56 3.31 4.57
C LEU A 46 -7.88 3.94 5.04
N GLN A 47 -8.13 3.98 6.35
CA GLN A 47 -9.33 4.60 6.91
C GLN A 47 -9.34 6.10 6.66
N GLU A 48 -8.21 6.78 6.88
CA GLU A 48 -8.08 8.22 6.63
C GLU A 48 -8.25 8.55 5.14
N PHE A 49 -7.69 7.72 4.25
CA PHE A 49 -7.89 7.86 2.81
C PHE A 49 -9.37 7.71 2.42
N GLN A 50 -10.06 6.68 2.93
CA GLN A 50 -11.48 6.46 2.66
C GLN A 50 -12.36 7.61 3.18
N ARG A 51 -12.02 8.18 4.35
CA ARG A 51 -12.71 9.36 4.87
C ARG A 51 -12.55 10.56 3.92
N GLY A 52 -11.32 10.85 3.51
CA GLY A 52 -11.06 11.94 2.56
C GLY A 52 -11.75 11.74 1.21
N VAL A 53 -11.83 10.50 0.70
CA VAL A 53 -12.58 10.20 -0.53
C VAL A 53 -14.09 10.38 -0.33
N SER A 54 -14.62 10.08 0.86
CA SER A 54 -16.03 10.30 1.18
C SER A 54 -16.37 11.80 1.24
N ASP A 55 -15.46 12.61 1.76
CA ASP A 55 -15.62 14.08 1.84
C ASP A 55 -15.59 14.75 0.45
N LEU A 56 -14.93 14.16 -0.55
CA LEU A 56 -14.91 14.66 -1.93
C LEU A 56 -16.16 14.34 -2.74
N ASN A 57 -16.97 13.38 -2.29
CA ASN A 57 -18.16 12.90 -3.00
C ASN A 57 -19.48 13.43 -2.40
N ASN A 58 -19.40 14.33 -1.42
CA ASN A 58 -20.52 15.11 -0.85
C ASN A 58 -20.39 16.59 -1.22
#